data_AF-A0A7C2EPR2-F1
#
_entry.id   AF-A0A7C2EPR2-F1
#
_cell.length_a   1.000
_cell.length_b   1.000
_cell.length_c   1.000
_cell.angle_alpha   90.00
_cell.angle_beta   90.00
_cell.angle_gamma   90.00
#
_symmetry.space_group_name_H-M   'P 1'
#
loop_
_entity.id
_entity.type
_entity.pdbx_description
1 polymer ?
#
loop_
_entity_poly.entity_id
_entity_poly.type
_entity_poly.pdbx_seq_one_letter_code
_entity_poly.pdbx_strand_id
1 'polypeptide(L)'
;MKGKLIKARNGQQTDEYDDAGKPIWGYNSKNGKPACYSPLKDKSGQFCEITIRGDSGRCNLHNAGRVRGAGHPNAKHLKHSKSFRHLALPQRYHKRIKASLKDPDIIDLKPEIAAIDSRIDELEGSLEERNAVQTLGLIREAWTDMGKAVESKDNDAIAAAQRRLTALIIRGASDQVTWDGLLKLYEQRRKLVDSEVKRRAQVEQMIPLSVLKDYTIRLIELVRTAVVENTRTYAESTTDRIREALQTARIDPEVINVAMAAIAPPLREGFEGANRMILSDASRGVASLYSPTRAELPG
;
A
#
# COMPACT_ATOMS: atom_id res chain seq x y z
N MET A 1 -11.77 -23.22 34.86
CA MET A 1 -12.97 -24.04 34.59
C MET A 1 -12.61 -25.15 33.62
N LYS A 2 -12.40 -26.39 34.10
CA LYS A 2 -12.18 -27.56 33.23
C LYS A 2 -13.55 -28.04 32.75
N GLY A 3 -13.93 -27.65 31.53
CA GLY A 3 -15.17 -28.10 30.91
C GLY A 3 -15.14 -29.62 30.74
N LYS A 4 -16.13 -30.30 31.35
CA LYS A 4 -16.38 -31.74 31.16
C LYS A 4 -16.60 -31.97 29.66
N LEU A 5 -15.69 -32.70 29.01
CA LEU A 5 -15.89 -33.23 27.66
C LEU A 5 -17.15 -34.11 27.71
N ILE A 6 -18.24 -33.61 27.13
CA ILE A 6 -19.47 -34.37 26.93
C ILE A 6 -19.10 -35.48 25.96
N LYS A 7 -18.84 -36.68 26.47
CA LYS A 7 -18.68 -37.87 25.64
C LYS A 7 -19.99 -38.07 24.87
N ALA A 8 -19.93 -37.96 23.55
CA ALA A 8 -21.04 -38.29 22.69
C ALA A 8 -21.48 -39.74 22.98
N ARG A 9 -22.78 -39.95 23.13
CA ARG A 9 -23.37 -41.22 23.59
C ARG A 9 -23.08 -42.43 22.66
N ASN A 10 -22.48 -42.19 21.48
CA ASN A 10 -22.17 -43.18 20.44
C ASN A 10 -20.69 -43.20 19.98
N GLY A 11 -19.74 -42.64 20.74
CA GLY A 11 -18.31 -42.89 20.51
C GLY A 11 -17.66 -42.33 19.23
N GLN A 12 -18.41 -41.67 18.34
CA GLN A 12 -17.83 -40.96 17.19
C GLN A 12 -17.54 -39.51 17.58
N GLN A 13 -16.28 -39.25 17.91
CA GLN A 13 -15.72 -37.91 18.13
C GLN A 13 -15.42 -37.29 16.77
N THR A 14 -15.60 -35.98 16.61
CA THR A 14 -15.12 -35.29 15.40
C THR A 14 -13.70 -34.80 15.66
N ASP A 15 -12.81 -35.02 14.71
CA ASP A 15 -11.38 -34.66 14.82
C ASP A 15 -11.12 -33.19 14.45
N GLU A 16 -12.15 -32.47 14.00
CA GLU A 16 -12.05 -31.11 13.48
C GLU A 16 -12.74 -30.10 14.41
N TYR A 17 -11.93 -29.27 15.06
CA TYR A 17 -12.35 -28.16 15.92
C TYR A 17 -11.93 -26.82 15.31
N ASP A 18 -12.74 -25.77 15.47
CA ASP A 18 -12.36 -24.41 15.10
C ASP A 18 -11.33 -23.82 16.10
N ASP A 19 -10.78 -22.64 15.78
CA ASP A 19 -9.80 -21.94 16.62
C ASP A 19 -10.31 -21.62 18.04
N ALA A 20 -11.63 -21.69 18.28
CA ALA A 20 -12.26 -21.51 19.58
C ALA A 20 -12.52 -22.85 20.31
N GLY A 21 -11.99 -23.96 19.80
CA GLY A 21 -12.15 -25.30 20.37
C GLY A 21 -13.55 -25.87 20.22
N LYS A 22 -14.34 -25.41 19.24
CA LYS A 22 -15.70 -25.92 18.99
C LYS A 22 -15.70 -26.88 17.81
N PRO A 23 -16.43 -28.00 17.89
CA PRO A 23 -16.50 -28.95 16.78
C PRO A 23 -17.07 -28.26 15.54
N ILE A 24 -16.38 -28.39 14.40
CA ILE A 24 -16.79 -27.78 13.13
C ILE A 24 -18.07 -28.45 12.60
N TRP A 25 -18.20 -29.74 12.86
CA TRP A 25 -19.38 -30.57 12.61
C TRP A 25 -19.45 -31.73 13.63
N GLY A 26 -20.56 -32.47 13.63
CA GLY A 26 -20.82 -33.64 14.49
C GLY A 26 -21.65 -34.71 13.78
N TYR A 27 -22.12 -35.73 14.49
CA TYR A 27 -23.10 -36.69 13.96
C TYR A 27 -24.46 -36.51 14.62
N ASN A 28 -25.53 -36.54 13.83
CA ASN A 28 -26.90 -36.47 14.33
C ASN A 28 -27.23 -37.76 15.09
N SER A 29 -27.70 -37.60 16.33
CA SER A 29 -27.99 -38.69 17.27
C SER A 29 -29.07 -39.66 16.79
N LYS A 30 -29.97 -39.22 15.91
CA LYS A 30 -31.11 -40.01 15.40
C LYS A 30 -30.79 -40.83 14.16
N ASN A 31 -29.92 -40.34 13.27
CA ASN A 31 -29.69 -40.96 11.96
C ASN A 31 -28.22 -41.23 11.62
N GLY A 32 -27.29 -40.89 12.51
CA GLY A 32 -25.85 -41.11 12.31
C GLY A 32 -25.24 -40.33 11.14
N LYS A 33 -25.93 -39.33 10.57
CA LYS A 33 -25.41 -38.51 9.47
C LYS A 33 -24.67 -37.28 10.00
N PRO A 34 -23.69 -36.72 9.24
CA PRO A 34 -23.01 -35.49 9.61
C PRO A 34 -23.99 -34.33 9.83
N ALA A 35 -23.82 -33.61 10.93
CA ALA A 35 -24.69 -32.57 11.46
C ALA A 35 -23.91 -31.30 11.78
N CYS A 36 -24.57 -30.15 11.66
CA CYS A 36 -23.96 -28.83 11.75
C CYS A 36 -23.26 -28.53 13.10
N TYR A 37 -23.77 -29.07 14.20
CA TYR A 37 -23.29 -28.90 15.58
C TYR A 37 -22.97 -27.47 16.03
N SER A 38 -23.51 -26.46 15.32
CA SER A 38 -23.42 -25.06 15.73
C SER A 38 -24.38 -24.79 16.89
N PRO A 39 -24.00 -23.96 17.88
CA PRO A 39 -24.86 -23.66 19.01
C PRO A 39 -26.12 -22.93 18.54
N LEU A 40 -27.28 -23.37 19.03
CA LEU A 40 -28.56 -22.75 18.72
C LEU A 40 -28.68 -21.41 19.47
N LYS A 41 -29.00 -20.34 18.75
CA LYS A 41 -29.06 -18.97 19.31
C LYS A 41 -30.05 -18.86 20.48
N ASP A 42 -31.16 -19.59 20.41
CA ASP A 42 -32.26 -19.48 21.38
C ASP A 42 -32.23 -20.54 22.48
N LYS A 43 -31.27 -21.48 22.44
CA LYS A 43 -31.19 -22.61 23.39
C LYS A 43 -29.74 -22.84 23.82
N SER A 44 -29.33 -22.16 24.89
CA SER A 44 -28.00 -22.32 25.49
C SER A 44 -27.72 -23.78 25.83
N GLY A 45 -26.58 -24.29 25.39
CA GLY A 45 -26.16 -25.68 25.61
C GLY A 45 -26.72 -26.71 24.61
N GLN A 46 -27.59 -26.31 23.68
CA GLN A 46 -28.05 -27.20 22.59
C GLN A 46 -27.33 -26.89 21.28
N PHE A 47 -26.98 -27.95 20.56
CA PHE A 47 -26.32 -27.88 19.27
C PHE A 47 -27.27 -28.26 18.13
N CYS A 48 -27.05 -27.69 16.96
CA CYS A 48 -27.84 -27.97 15.77
C CYS A 48 -27.55 -29.37 15.23
N GLU A 49 -28.54 -30.27 15.31
CA GLU A 49 -28.44 -31.63 14.76
C GLU A 49 -28.88 -31.72 13.28
N ILE A 50 -29.16 -30.61 12.61
CA ILE A 50 -29.59 -30.62 11.20
C ILE A 50 -28.45 -31.13 10.33
N THR A 51 -28.76 -32.09 9.45
CA THR A 51 -27.80 -32.66 8.49
C THR A 51 -27.16 -31.57 7.63
N ILE A 52 -25.84 -31.67 7.46
CA ILE A 52 -25.04 -30.74 6.66
C ILE A 52 -25.47 -30.82 5.19
N ARG A 53 -25.54 -29.66 4.52
CA ARG A 53 -25.81 -29.57 3.07
C ARG A 53 -24.69 -28.74 2.43
N GLY A 54 -23.58 -29.38 2.08
CA GLY A 54 -22.41 -28.79 1.41
C GLY A 54 -21.14 -28.75 2.25
N ASP A 55 -20.03 -28.37 1.62
CA ASP A 55 -18.66 -28.57 2.14
C ASP A 55 -18.30 -27.66 3.33
N SER A 56 -19.14 -26.68 3.64
CA SER A 56 -18.91 -25.73 4.74
C SER A 56 -19.01 -26.31 6.16
N GLY A 57 -19.36 -27.60 6.29
CA GLY A 57 -19.57 -28.27 7.58
C GLY A 57 -20.83 -27.82 8.35
N ARG A 58 -21.66 -26.94 7.76
CA ARG A 58 -22.83 -26.35 8.44
C ARG A 58 -24.14 -26.71 7.73
N CYS A 59 -25.28 -26.43 8.36
CA CYS A 59 -26.60 -26.53 7.73
C CYS A 59 -27.08 -25.17 7.19
N ASN A 60 -28.13 -25.15 6.38
CA ASN A 60 -28.65 -23.92 5.75
C ASN A 60 -29.03 -22.84 6.79
N LEU A 61 -29.53 -23.24 7.97
CA LEU A 61 -29.84 -22.30 9.06
C LEU A 61 -28.59 -21.65 9.67
N HIS A 62 -27.45 -22.34 9.62
CA HIS A 62 -26.16 -21.84 10.09
C HIS A 62 -25.23 -21.44 8.92
N ASN A 63 -25.83 -21.02 7.80
CA ASN A 63 -25.20 -20.45 6.61
C ASN A 63 -24.50 -21.44 5.67
N ALA A 64 -24.91 -22.70 5.59
CA ALA A 64 -24.48 -23.56 4.50
C ALA A 64 -25.00 -23.00 3.16
N GLY A 65 -24.10 -22.82 2.19
CA GLY A 65 -24.43 -22.31 0.86
C GLY A 65 -24.44 -20.79 0.69
N ARG A 66 -24.24 -19.99 1.75
CA ARG A 66 -23.95 -18.56 1.54
C ARG A 66 -22.50 -18.42 1.10
N VAL A 67 -22.28 -17.99 -0.15
CA VAL A 67 -20.93 -17.76 -0.67
C VAL A 67 -20.23 -16.72 0.22
N ARG A 68 -19.07 -17.05 0.79
CA ARG A 68 -18.29 -16.14 1.65
C ARG A 68 -17.06 -15.64 0.92
N GLY A 69 -16.51 -14.53 1.39
CA GLY A 69 -15.26 -13.97 0.85
C GLY A 69 -15.40 -13.51 -0.59
N ALA A 70 -14.41 -13.83 -1.42
CA ALA A 70 -14.29 -13.36 -2.80
C ALA A 70 -15.40 -13.87 -3.73
N GLY A 71 -16.02 -15.01 -3.41
CA GLY A 71 -17.12 -15.54 -4.20
C GLY A 71 -18.46 -14.84 -3.96
N HIS A 72 -18.58 -13.95 -2.97
CA HIS A 72 -19.84 -13.25 -2.71
C HIS A 72 -20.07 -12.17 -3.79
N PRO A 73 -21.23 -12.11 -4.46
CA PRO A 73 -21.44 -11.18 -5.59
C PRO A 73 -21.30 -9.70 -5.22
N ASN A 74 -21.50 -9.35 -3.94
CA ASN A 74 -21.30 -8.00 -3.42
C ASN A 74 -19.89 -7.74 -2.85
N ALA A 75 -18.95 -8.69 -2.93
CA ALA A 75 -17.59 -8.51 -2.43
C ALA A 75 -16.77 -7.66 -3.42
N LYS A 76 -17.01 -6.34 -3.43
CA LYS A 76 -16.24 -5.42 -4.28
C LYS A 76 -14.77 -5.33 -3.84
N HIS A 77 -14.53 -5.29 -2.52
CA HIS A 77 -13.21 -5.16 -1.93
C HIS A 77 -13.11 -6.08 -0.70
N LEU A 78 -12.16 -7.01 -0.67
CA LEU A 78 -12.00 -7.97 0.43
C LEU A 78 -11.57 -7.33 1.77
N LYS A 79 -11.19 -6.04 1.74
CA LYS A 79 -10.62 -5.26 2.85
C LYS A 79 -11.40 -5.34 4.18
N HIS A 80 -12.73 -5.47 4.11
CA HIS A 80 -13.59 -5.53 5.30
C HIS A 80 -14.23 -6.90 5.53
N SER A 81 -13.97 -7.89 4.67
CA SER A 81 -14.55 -9.21 4.88
C SER A 81 -13.90 -9.85 6.11
N LYS A 82 -14.73 -10.41 7.00
CA LYS A 82 -14.22 -11.28 8.08
C LYS A 82 -13.36 -12.40 7.51
N SER A 83 -13.67 -12.87 6.29
CA SER A 83 -12.88 -13.83 5.54
C SER A 83 -11.47 -13.36 5.20
N PHE A 84 -11.18 -12.06 5.09
CA PHE A 84 -9.82 -11.54 4.88
C PHE A 84 -9.07 -11.32 6.19
N ARG A 85 -9.80 -11.02 7.28
CA ARG A 85 -9.25 -11.05 8.66
C ARG A 85 -8.91 -12.46 9.12
N HIS A 86 -9.66 -13.46 8.66
CA HIS A 86 -9.50 -14.88 9.00
C HIS A 86 -8.98 -15.72 7.83
N LEU A 87 -8.66 -15.12 6.67
CA LEU A 87 -7.73 -15.75 5.75
C LEU A 87 -6.43 -15.67 6.53
N ALA A 88 -6.17 -16.74 7.27
CA ALA A 88 -4.97 -17.00 8.02
C ALA A 88 -3.83 -17.03 7.01
N LEU A 89 -3.41 -15.86 6.54
CA LEU A 89 -2.06 -15.66 6.04
C LEU A 89 -1.20 -16.23 7.16
N PRO A 90 -0.46 -17.33 6.92
CA PRO A 90 0.34 -17.95 7.95
C PRO A 90 1.13 -16.88 8.69
N GLN A 91 1.24 -16.94 10.03
CA GLN A 91 1.74 -15.84 10.87
C GLN A 91 3.09 -15.25 10.39
N ARG A 92 3.89 -16.05 9.67
CA ARG A 92 5.09 -15.63 8.92
C ARG A 92 4.85 -14.48 7.94
N TYR A 93 3.72 -14.45 7.24
CA TYR A 93 3.36 -13.38 6.30
C TYR A 93 2.91 -12.10 7.02
N HIS A 94 2.27 -12.17 8.19
CA HIS A 94 1.93 -10.96 8.95
C HIS A 94 3.17 -10.21 9.42
N LYS A 95 4.21 -10.94 9.85
CA LYS A 95 5.50 -10.33 10.21
C LYS A 95 6.17 -9.72 8.99
N ARG A 96 6.18 -10.41 7.84
CA ARG A 96 6.72 -9.89 6.59
C ARG A 96 5.96 -8.64 6.13
N ILE A 97 4.63 -8.65 6.07
CA ILE A 97 3.81 -7.49 5.68
C ILE A 97 4.03 -6.30 6.62
N LYS A 98 4.14 -6.51 7.94
CA LYS A 98 4.44 -5.43 8.89
C LYS A 98 5.86 -4.87 8.77
N ALA A 99 6.85 -5.72 8.44
CA ALA A 99 8.22 -5.28 8.16
C ALA A 99 8.29 -4.50 6.85
N SER A 100 7.63 -5.04 5.83
CA SER A 100 7.40 -4.45 4.51
C SER A 100 6.77 -3.05 4.56
N LEU A 101 5.73 -2.84 5.36
CA LEU A 101 5.10 -1.52 5.52
C LEU A 101 6.01 -0.45 6.16
N LYS A 102 7.12 -0.86 6.76
CA LYS A 102 8.10 0.04 7.39
C LYS A 102 9.34 0.24 6.54
N ASP A 103 9.47 -0.49 5.45
CA ASP A 103 10.64 -0.43 4.58
C ASP A 103 10.43 0.69 3.55
N PRO A 104 11.22 1.79 3.59
CA PRO A 104 11.12 2.86 2.60
C PRO A 104 11.41 2.37 1.18
N ASP A 105 12.11 1.24 1.03
CA ASP A 105 12.44 0.64 -0.25
C ASP A 105 11.36 -0.31 -0.76
N ILE A 106 10.26 -0.55 -0.01
CA ILE A 106 9.19 -1.43 -0.50
C ILE A 106 8.44 -0.87 -1.73
N ILE A 107 8.57 0.43 -1.96
CA ILE A 107 7.99 1.09 -3.13
C ILE A 107 9.04 1.16 -4.26
N ASP A 108 10.26 0.65 -4.06
CA ASP A 108 11.23 0.53 -5.13
C ASP A 108 10.77 -0.58 -6.08
N LEU A 109 10.45 -0.22 -7.32
CA LEU A 109 10.08 -1.17 -8.37
C LEU A 109 11.29 -1.74 -9.11
N LYS A 110 12.53 -1.34 -8.75
CA LYS A 110 13.75 -1.86 -9.38
C LYS A 110 13.89 -3.39 -9.28
N PRO A 111 13.60 -4.07 -8.16
CA PRO A 111 13.72 -5.53 -8.09
C PRO A 111 12.77 -6.24 -9.06
N GLU A 112 11.53 -5.76 -9.18
CA GLU A 112 10.54 -6.29 -10.12
C GLU A 112 10.95 -6.01 -11.57
N ILE A 113 11.45 -4.81 -11.88
CA ILE A 113 11.98 -4.48 -13.21
C ILE A 113 13.16 -5.41 -13.55
N ALA A 114 14.10 -5.61 -12.63
CA ALA A 114 15.26 -6.49 -12.84
C ALA A 114 14.84 -7.96 -13.04
N ALA A 115 13.79 -8.42 -12.34
CA ALA A 115 13.23 -9.75 -12.53
C ALA A 115 12.58 -9.92 -13.92
N ILE A 116 11.88 -8.89 -14.40
CA ILE A 116 11.34 -8.89 -15.77
C ILE A 116 12.46 -8.88 -16.80
N ASP A 117 13.48 -8.04 -16.61
CA ASP A 117 14.63 -7.93 -17.53
C ASP A 117 15.36 -9.27 -17.63
N SER A 118 15.62 -9.93 -16.50
CA SER A 118 16.24 -11.27 -16.47
C SER A 118 15.42 -12.30 -17.24
N ARG A 119 14.09 -12.22 -17.17
CA ARG A 119 13.20 -13.14 -17.88
C ARG A 119 13.13 -12.83 -19.38
N ILE A 120 13.21 -11.55 -19.76
CA ILE A 120 13.32 -11.12 -21.17
C ILE A 120 14.58 -11.73 -21.77
N ASP A 121 15.74 -11.55 -21.11
CA ASP A 121 17.03 -12.07 -21.57
C ASP A 121 17.00 -13.60 -21.75
N GLU A 122 16.38 -14.32 -20.82
CA GLU A 122 16.23 -15.78 -20.92
C GLU A 122 15.39 -16.19 -22.15
N LEU A 123 14.27 -15.50 -22.42
CA LEU A 123 13.42 -15.81 -23.56
C LEU A 123 14.08 -15.42 -24.90
N GLU A 124 14.83 -14.33 -24.93
CA GLU A 124 15.61 -13.91 -26.10
C GLU A 124 16.70 -14.93 -26.41
N GLY A 125 17.50 -15.33 -25.42
CA GLY A 125 18.51 -16.38 -25.58
C GLY A 125 17.88 -17.70 -26.07
N SER A 126 16.71 -18.07 -25.54
CA SER A 126 15.99 -19.27 -25.98
C SER A 126 15.51 -19.20 -27.43
N LEU A 127 15.15 -18.01 -27.94
CA LEU A 127 14.77 -17.78 -29.33
C LEU A 127 15.99 -17.80 -30.27
N GLU A 128 17.12 -17.27 -29.82
CA GLU A 128 18.40 -17.30 -30.54
C GLU A 128 18.92 -18.73 -30.70
N GLU A 129 18.97 -19.51 -29.61
CA GLU A 129 19.36 -20.93 -29.63
C GLU A 129 18.49 -21.76 -30.59
N ARG A 130 17.19 -21.47 -30.63
CA ARG A 130 16.25 -22.12 -31.55
C ARG A 130 16.31 -21.56 -32.97
N ASN A 131 17.16 -20.58 -33.27
CA ASN A 131 17.27 -19.98 -34.61
C ASN A 131 15.89 -19.65 -35.21
N ALA A 132 14.98 -19.07 -34.42
CA ALA A 132 13.57 -18.90 -34.78
C ALA A 132 13.38 -18.22 -36.15
N VAL A 133 14.27 -17.28 -36.50
CA VAL A 133 14.28 -16.58 -37.80
C VAL A 133 14.58 -17.54 -38.96
N GLN A 134 15.49 -18.51 -38.77
CA GLN A 134 15.85 -19.49 -39.80
C GLN A 134 14.72 -20.51 -40.03
N THR A 135 13.85 -20.76 -39.02
CA THR A 135 12.72 -21.70 -39.14
C THR A 135 11.83 -21.37 -40.35
N LEU A 136 11.57 -20.09 -40.65
CA LEU A 136 10.77 -19.71 -41.82
C LEU A 136 11.48 -20.03 -43.15
N GLY A 137 12.81 -19.87 -43.20
CA GLY A 137 13.62 -20.28 -44.34
C GLY A 137 13.53 -21.80 -44.57
N LEU A 138 13.67 -22.57 -43.50
CA LEU A 138 13.56 -24.03 -43.53
C LEU A 138 12.15 -24.50 -43.93
N ILE A 139 11.10 -23.79 -43.51
CA ILE A 139 9.72 -24.09 -43.93
C ILE A 139 9.57 -23.89 -45.44
N ARG A 140 10.11 -22.80 -45.99
CA ARG A 140 10.07 -22.52 -47.43
C ARG A 140 10.83 -23.59 -48.22
N GLU A 141 12.01 -23.99 -47.75
CA GLU A 141 12.79 -25.07 -48.36
C GLU A 141 12.02 -26.40 -48.35
N ALA A 142 11.47 -26.81 -47.19
CA ALA A 142 10.69 -28.04 -47.08
C ALA A 142 9.45 -28.03 -47.98
N TRP A 143 8.81 -26.87 -48.15
CA TRP A 143 7.70 -26.69 -49.07
C TRP A 143 8.13 -26.87 -50.53
N THR A 144 9.25 -26.27 -50.94
CA THR A 144 9.81 -26.44 -52.29
C THR A 144 10.22 -27.89 -52.56
N ASP A 145 10.85 -28.57 -51.59
CA ASP A 145 11.22 -29.98 -51.70
C ASP A 145 9.99 -30.88 -51.88
N MET A 146 8.92 -30.60 -51.13
CA MET A 146 7.64 -31.29 -51.28
C MET A 146 7.05 -31.10 -52.68
N GLY A 147 7.09 -29.87 -53.23
CA GLY A 147 6.62 -29.59 -54.59
C GLY A 147 7.36 -30.42 -55.64
N LYS A 148 8.70 -30.49 -55.56
CA LYS A 148 9.52 -31.32 -56.45
C LYS A 148 9.17 -32.80 -56.35
N ALA A 149 8.97 -33.31 -55.13
CA ALA A 149 8.58 -34.71 -54.90
C ALA A 149 7.19 -35.05 -55.47
N VAL A 150 6.26 -34.10 -55.41
CA VAL A 150 4.92 -34.21 -56.04
C VAL A 150 5.05 -34.26 -57.56
N GLU A 151 5.86 -33.38 -58.15
CA GLU A 151 6.11 -33.36 -59.60
C GLU A 151 6.74 -34.68 -60.10
N SER A 152 7.67 -35.25 -59.34
CA SER A 152 8.31 -36.52 -59.67
C SER A 152 7.47 -37.76 -59.33
N LYS A 153 6.30 -37.58 -58.70
CA LYS A 153 5.42 -38.67 -58.19
C LYS A 153 6.14 -39.65 -57.25
N ASP A 154 7.12 -39.16 -56.50
CA ASP A 154 7.86 -39.96 -55.51
C ASP A 154 7.14 -39.91 -54.15
N ASN A 155 6.31 -40.91 -53.88
CA ASN A 155 5.49 -40.97 -52.67
C ASN A 155 6.32 -40.97 -51.37
N ASP A 156 7.50 -41.58 -51.38
CA ASP A 156 8.36 -41.64 -50.20
C ASP A 156 8.98 -40.27 -49.92
N ALA A 157 9.43 -39.57 -50.96
CA ALA A 157 9.93 -38.20 -50.86
C ALA A 157 8.82 -37.22 -50.41
N ILE A 158 7.58 -37.38 -50.91
CA ILE A 158 6.43 -36.58 -50.45
C ILE A 158 6.19 -36.79 -48.95
N ALA A 159 6.13 -38.05 -48.49
CA ALA A 159 5.91 -38.35 -47.08
C ALA A 159 7.04 -37.81 -46.19
N ALA A 160 8.29 -37.87 -46.64
CA ALA A 160 9.44 -37.31 -45.93
C ALA A 160 9.37 -35.78 -45.84
N ALA A 161 9.11 -35.09 -46.96
CA ALA A 161 8.99 -33.63 -46.99
C ALA A 161 7.81 -33.14 -46.15
N GLN A 162 6.67 -33.85 -46.19
CA GLN A 162 5.51 -33.54 -45.35
C GLN A 162 5.85 -33.65 -43.86
N ARG A 163 6.49 -34.73 -43.42
CA ARG A 163 6.92 -34.88 -42.01
C ARG A 163 7.85 -33.76 -41.56
N ARG A 164 8.83 -33.40 -42.41
CA ARG A 164 9.76 -32.30 -42.16
C ARG A 164 9.02 -30.96 -42.03
N LEU A 165 8.11 -30.67 -42.96
CA LEU A 165 7.30 -29.45 -42.95
C LEU A 165 6.42 -29.38 -41.70
N THR A 166 5.72 -30.45 -41.34
CA THR A 166 4.90 -30.51 -40.13
C THR A 166 5.73 -30.25 -38.87
N ALA A 167 6.92 -30.85 -38.74
CA ALA A 167 7.81 -30.62 -37.60
C ALA A 167 8.24 -29.15 -37.50
N LEU A 168 8.58 -28.52 -38.62
CA LEU A 168 8.95 -27.10 -38.65
C LEU A 168 7.79 -26.16 -38.32
N ILE A 169 6.57 -26.49 -38.76
CA ILE A 169 5.36 -25.72 -38.41
C ILE A 169 5.08 -25.81 -36.91
N ILE A 170 5.16 -27.00 -36.31
CA ILE A 170 4.97 -27.20 -34.86
C ILE A 170 6.01 -26.39 -34.08
N ARG A 171 7.27 -26.43 -34.52
CA ARG A 171 8.35 -25.63 -33.93
C ARG A 171 8.07 -24.13 -34.04
N GLY A 172 7.71 -23.64 -35.23
CA GLY A 172 7.37 -22.23 -35.45
C GLY A 172 6.20 -21.77 -34.61
N ALA A 173 5.19 -22.62 -34.41
CA ALA A 173 4.07 -22.32 -33.50
C ALA A 173 4.53 -22.19 -32.03
N SER A 174 5.46 -23.03 -31.58
CA SER A 174 6.07 -22.91 -30.24
C SER A 174 6.91 -21.64 -30.09
N ASP A 175 7.66 -21.26 -31.14
CA ASP A 175 8.43 -20.02 -31.15
C ASP A 175 7.50 -18.80 -31.08
N GLN A 176 6.35 -18.83 -31.77
CA GLN A 176 5.35 -17.77 -31.70
C GLN A 176 4.81 -17.55 -30.28
N VAL A 177 4.53 -18.62 -29.52
CA VAL A 177 4.10 -18.51 -28.11
C VAL A 177 5.17 -17.82 -27.26
N THR A 178 6.45 -18.08 -27.55
CA THR A 178 7.57 -17.42 -26.86
C THR A 178 7.61 -15.93 -27.20
N TRP A 179 7.45 -15.55 -28.47
CA TRP A 179 7.34 -14.16 -28.91
C TRP A 179 6.18 -13.42 -28.23
N ASP A 180 5.00 -14.04 -28.14
CA ASP A 180 3.85 -13.45 -27.45
C ASP A 180 4.15 -13.23 -25.96
N GLY A 181 4.89 -14.16 -25.33
CA GLY A 181 5.37 -14.02 -23.96
C GLY A 181 6.33 -12.85 -23.80
N LEU A 182 7.30 -12.72 -24.71
CA LEU A 182 8.28 -11.64 -24.74
C LEU A 182 7.61 -10.26 -24.87
N LEU A 183 6.67 -10.11 -25.82
CA LEU A 183 5.92 -8.87 -26.00
C LEU A 183 5.11 -8.48 -24.76
N LYS A 184 4.52 -9.46 -24.05
CA LYS A 184 3.82 -9.22 -22.78
C LYS A 184 4.77 -8.73 -21.70
N LEU A 185 5.97 -9.30 -21.60
CA LEU A 185 6.99 -8.87 -20.64
C LEU A 185 7.50 -7.46 -20.94
N TYR A 186 7.75 -7.12 -22.20
CA TYR A 186 8.11 -5.75 -22.59
C TYR A 186 7.03 -4.73 -22.20
N GLU A 187 5.76 -5.07 -22.39
CA GLU A 187 4.65 -4.21 -21.97
C GLU A 187 4.53 -4.08 -20.45
N GLN A 188 4.79 -5.16 -19.70
CA GLN A 188 4.85 -5.11 -18.23
C GLN A 188 6.02 -4.26 -17.74
N ARG A 189 7.20 -4.45 -18.33
CA ARG A 189 8.40 -3.65 -18.07
C ARG A 189 8.11 -2.16 -18.25
N ARG A 190 7.52 -1.77 -19.39
CA ARG A 190 7.13 -0.38 -19.69
C ARG A 190 6.26 0.20 -18.57
N LYS A 191 5.23 -0.53 -18.13
CA LYS A 191 4.33 -0.08 -17.05
C LYS A 191 5.05 0.10 -15.71
N LEU A 192 5.96 -0.81 -15.36
CA LEU A 192 6.73 -0.70 -14.12
C LEU A 192 7.68 0.49 -14.16
N VAL A 193 8.40 0.68 -15.27
CA VAL A 193 9.30 1.82 -15.46
C VAL A 193 8.53 3.14 -15.40
N ASP A 194 7.38 3.25 -16.09
CA ASP A 194 6.53 4.44 -16.02
C ASP A 194 6.03 4.72 -14.60
N SER A 195 5.69 3.67 -13.85
CA SER A 195 5.24 3.79 -12.46
C SER A 195 6.37 4.26 -11.55
N GLU A 196 7.60 3.76 -11.76
CA GLU A 196 8.79 4.16 -11.02
C GLU A 196 9.18 5.60 -11.32
N VAL A 197 9.11 6.05 -12.58
CA VAL A 197 9.35 7.45 -12.97
C VAL A 197 8.33 8.36 -12.29
N LYS A 198 7.04 8.02 -12.33
CA LYS A 198 5.98 8.78 -11.65
C LYS A 198 6.20 8.84 -10.15
N ARG A 199 6.58 7.72 -9.54
CA ARG A 199 6.90 7.65 -8.11
C ARG A 199 8.07 8.57 -7.76
N ARG A 200 9.16 8.53 -8.53
CA ARG A 200 10.32 9.41 -8.30
C ARG A 200 9.95 10.88 -8.42
N ALA A 201 9.22 11.25 -9.47
CA ALA A 201 8.71 12.61 -9.63
C ALA A 201 7.83 13.04 -8.45
N GLN A 202 6.96 12.15 -7.94
CA GLN A 202 6.14 12.43 -6.76
C GLN A 202 7.00 12.59 -5.49
N VAL A 203 8.02 11.75 -5.31
CA VAL A 203 8.94 11.85 -4.16
C VAL A 203 9.76 13.15 -4.23
N GLU A 204 10.20 13.57 -5.41
CA GLU A 204 10.92 14.83 -5.62
C GLU A 204 10.02 16.07 -5.39
N GLN A 205 8.74 15.97 -5.75
CA GLN A 205 7.75 17.04 -5.49
C GLN A 205 7.33 17.10 -4.01
N MET A 206 7.49 16.01 -3.26
CA MET A 206 7.25 16.03 -1.82
C MET A 206 8.40 16.75 -1.14
N ILE A 207 8.15 17.99 -0.69
CA ILE A 207 9.06 18.70 0.20
C ILE A 207 9.26 17.82 1.44
N PRO A 208 10.49 17.38 1.74
CA PRO A 208 10.74 16.59 2.94
C PRO A 208 10.21 17.35 4.16
N LEU A 209 9.56 16.65 5.09
CA LEU A 209 8.98 17.30 6.26
C LEU A 209 10.03 18.08 7.07
N SER A 210 11.29 17.63 7.04
CA SER A 210 12.44 18.37 7.59
C SER A 210 12.67 19.71 6.89
N VAL A 211 12.63 19.76 5.55
CA VAL A 211 12.79 21.01 4.79
C VAL A 211 11.61 21.94 5.05
N LEU A 212 10.38 21.42 5.11
CA LEU A 212 9.21 22.22 5.46
C LEU A 212 9.35 22.79 6.89
N LYS A 213 9.84 21.99 7.84
CA LYS A 213 10.14 22.44 9.20
C LYS A 213 11.17 23.56 9.21
N ASP A 214 12.28 23.40 8.51
CA ASP A 214 13.33 24.42 8.43
C ASP A 214 12.81 25.70 7.78
N TYR A 215 12.00 25.58 6.73
CA TYR A 215 11.34 26.71 6.09
C TYR A 215 10.40 27.44 7.05
N THR A 216 9.58 26.71 7.82
CA THR A 216 8.68 27.32 8.81
C THR A 216 9.44 28.01 9.94
N ILE A 217 10.54 27.45 10.42
CA ILE A 217 11.40 28.09 11.43
C ILE A 217 11.97 29.41 10.88
N ARG A 218 12.55 29.39 9.67
CA ARG A 218 13.09 30.60 9.03
C ARG A 218 12.02 31.65 8.75
N LEU A 219 10.81 31.23 8.35
CA LEU A 219 9.69 32.12 8.14
C LEU A 219 9.27 32.80 9.45
N ILE A 220 9.19 32.05 10.56
CA ILE A 220 8.90 32.58 11.89
C ILE A 220 9.98 33.58 12.32
N GLU A 221 11.26 33.28 12.09
CA GLU A 221 12.37 34.20 12.40
C GLU A 221 12.34 35.48 11.57
N LEU A 222 12.01 35.37 10.28
CA LEU A 222 11.87 36.52 9.38
C LEU A 222 10.71 37.43 9.82
N VAL A 223 9.54 36.84 10.10
CA VAL A 223 8.38 37.59 10.61
C VAL A 223 8.70 38.24 11.95
N ARG A 224 9.38 37.52 12.85
CA ARG A 224 9.82 38.07 14.14
C ARG A 224 10.73 39.28 13.94
N THR A 225 11.74 39.15 13.07
CA THR A 225 12.70 40.22 12.78
C THR A 225 11.99 41.44 12.19
N ALA A 226 11.11 41.24 11.21
CA ALA A 226 10.34 42.31 10.59
C ALA A 226 9.39 43.01 11.57
N VAL A 227 8.70 42.26 12.43
CA VAL A 227 7.82 42.83 13.47
C VAL A 227 8.61 43.64 14.48
N VAL A 228 9.74 43.12 14.97
CA VAL A 228 10.62 43.84 15.90
C VAL A 228 11.14 45.13 15.28
N GLU A 229 11.63 45.09 14.03
CA GLU A 229 12.19 46.26 13.35
C GLU A 229 11.13 47.32 13.03
N ASN A 230 9.95 46.92 12.56
CA ASN A 230 8.83 47.83 12.34
C ASN A 230 8.37 48.48 13.65
N THR A 231 8.29 47.70 14.73
CA THR A 231 7.90 48.21 16.05
C THR A 231 8.92 49.22 16.57
N ARG A 232 10.22 48.93 16.40
CA ARG A 232 11.31 49.84 16.74
C ARG A 232 11.22 51.15 15.95
N THR A 233 11.09 51.06 14.63
CA THR A 233 10.97 52.22 13.74
C THR A 233 9.75 53.08 14.11
N TYR A 234 8.61 52.43 14.43
CA TYR A 234 7.41 53.12 14.87
C TYR A 234 7.63 53.85 16.21
N ALA A 235 8.28 53.19 17.19
CA ALA A 235 8.60 53.79 18.49
C ALA A 235 9.56 54.98 18.35
N GLU A 236 10.61 54.87 17.54
CA GLU A 236 11.54 55.96 17.25
C GLU A 236 10.80 57.15 16.59
N SER A 237 9.99 56.90 15.57
CA SER A 237 9.20 57.96 14.90
C SER A 237 8.18 58.65 15.83
N THR A 238 7.65 57.94 16.82
CA THR A 238 6.69 58.50 17.78
C THR A 238 7.42 59.36 18.81
N THR A 239 8.58 58.89 19.26
CA THR A 239 9.49 59.61 20.16
C THR A 239 9.92 60.95 19.53
N ASP A 240 10.25 60.94 18.24
CA ASP A 240 10.64 62.15 17.50
C ASP A 240 9.47 63.13 17.34
N ARG A 241 8.27 62.64 17.01
CA ARG A 241 7.06 63.48 16.93
C ARG A 241 6.70 64.13 18.26
N ILE A 242 6.83 63.41 19.38
CA ILE A 242 6.62 63.96 20.72
C ILE A 242 7.66 65.05 21.00
N ARG A 243 8.94 64.81 20.70
CA ARG A 243 10.01 65.79 20.90
C ARG A 243 9.76 67.06 20.08
N GLU A 244 9.41 66.93 18.81
CA GLU A 244 9.09 68.04 17.91
C GLU A 244 7.87 68.84 18.42
N ALA A 245 6.83 68.16 18.89
CA ALA A 245 5.66 68.80 19.47
C ALA A 245 6.00 69.59 20.75
N LEU A 246 6.83 69.03 21.64
CA LEU A 246 7.28 69.70 22.87
C LEU A 246 8.18 70.92 22.57
N GLN A 247 9.05 70.82 21.57
CA GLN A 247 9.88 71.94 21.11
C GLN A 247 9.02 73.06 20.51
N THR A 248 8.01 72.71 19.71
CA THR A 248 7.07 73.67 19.13
C THR A 248 6.26 74.40 20.21
N ALA A 249 5.95 73.72 21.31
CA ALA A 249 5.29 74.30 22.48
C ALA A 249 6.21 75.20 23.34
N ARG A 250 7.48 75.39 22.97
CA ARG A 250 8.49 76.19 23.69
C ARG A 250 8.72 75.76 25.15
N ILE A 251 8.62 74.47 25.43
CA ILE A 251 8.95 73.92 26.75
C ILE A 251 10.48 73.94 26.92
N ASP A 252 10.94 74.23 28.13
CA ASP A 252 12.36 74.24 28.46
C ASP A 252 13.04 72.90 28.07
N PRO A 253 14.19 72.92 27.37
CA PRO A 253 14.90 71.72 26.96
C PRO A 253 15.23 70.72 28.09
N GLU A 254 15.49 71.18 29.32
CA GLU A 254 15.71 70.28 30.47
C GLU A 254 14.43 69.50 30.81
N VAL A 255 13.28 70.18 30.79
CA VAL A 255 11.98 69.55 31.07
C VAL A 255 11.62 68.54 29.98
N ILE A 256 11.94 68.84 28.72
CA ILE A 256 11.79 67.89 27.60
C ILE A 256 12.67 66.66 27.84
N ASN A 257 13.94 66.83 28.22
CA ASN A 257 14.85 65.71 28.47
C ASN A 257 14.38 64.83 29.63
N VAL A 258 13.89 65.43 30.72
CA VAL A 258 13.32 64.70 31.87
C VAL A 258 12.03 63.97 31.48
N ALA A 259 11.13 64.61 30.73
CA ALA A 259 9.88 63.99 30.26
C ALA A 259 10.16 62.81 29.32
N MET A 260 11.11 62.96 28.39
CA MET A 260 11.51 61.87 27.49
C MET A 260 12.20 60.73 28.25
N ALA A 261 13.01 61.04 29.28
CA ALA A 261 13.62 60.04 30.15
C ALA A 261 12.61 59.28 31.02
N ALA A 262 11.47 59.91 31.36
CA ALA A 262 10.38 59.26 32.09
C ALA A 262 9.46 58.41 31.19
N ILE A 263 9.29 58.79 29.92
CA ILE A 263 8.42 58.11 28.95
C ILE A 263 9.13 56.94 28.25
N ALA A 264 10.45 57.02 28.05
CA ALA A 264 11.22 55.99 27.36
C ALA A 264 11.21 54.60 28.06
N PRO A 265 11.34 54.48 29.40
CA PRO A 265 11.30 53.19 30.10
C PRO A 265 9.95 52.44 30.00
N PRO A 266 8.77 53.05 30.26
CA PRO A 266 7.49 52.33 30.19
C PRO A 266 7.11 51.92 28.76
N LEU A 267 7.54 52.67 27.73
CA LEU A 267 7.43 52.21 26.35
C LEU A 267 8.31 50.98 26.13
N ARG A 268 9.57 51.00 26.58
CA ARG A 268 10.50 49.88 26.45
C ARG A 268 10.02 48.63 27.17
N GLU A 269 9.53 48.76 28.41
CA GLU A 269 8.98 47.66 29.21
C GLU A 269 7.66 47.12 28.66
N GLY A 270 6.76 47.99 28.19
CA GLY A 270 5.53 47.60 27.51
C GLY A 270 5.81 46.78 26.24
N PHE A 271 6.83 47.18 25.47
CA PHE A 271 7.26 46.44 24.28
C PHE A 271 7.92 45.11 24.61
N GLU A 272 8.81 45.05 25.61
CA GLU A 272 9.40 43.79 26.05
C GLU A 272 8.37 42.82 26.65
N GLY A 273 7.34 43.35 27.32
CA GLY A 273 6.21 42.59 27.83
C GLY A 273 5.33 42.01 26.71
N ALA A 274 4.95 42.83 25.73
CA ALA A 274 4.19 42.39 24.56
C ALA A 274 4.96 41.35 23.74
N ASN A 275 6.26 41.55 23.55
CA ASN A 275 7.12 40.60 22.85
C ASN A 275 7.22 39.27 23.63
N ARG A 276 7.38 39.30 24.95
CA ARG A 276 7.33 38.09 25.79
C ARG A 276 6.00 37.35 25.70
N MET A 277 4.88 38.06 25.69
CA MET A 277 3.54 37.46 25.61
C MET A 277 3.33 36.78 24.25
N ILE A 278 3.65 37.45 23.14
CA ILE A 278 3.56 36.89 21.80
C ILE A 278 4.48 35.66 21.66
N LEU A 279 5.68 35.70 22.22
CA LEU A 279 6.62 34.56 22.20
C LEU A 279 6.15 33.39 23.07
N SER A 280 5.54 33.67 24.22
CA SER A 280 4.88 32.68 25.08
C SER A 280 3.77 31.93 24.34
N ASP A 281 2.94 32.65 23.59
CA ASP A 281 1.76 32.07 22.96
C ASP A 281 2.14 31.34 21.67
N ALA A 282 3.11 31.87 20.90
CA ALA A 282 3.70 31.18 19.76
C ALA A 282 4.39 29.88 20.18
N SER A 283 5.19 29.89 21.26
CA SER A 283 5.86 28.67 21.75
C SER A 283 4.88 27.63 22.28
N ARG A 284 3.80 28.05 22.96
CA ARG A 284 2.70 27.15 23.35
C ARG A 284 1.95 26.58 22.14
N GLY A 285 1.66 27.38 21.12
CA GLY A 285 1.02 26.92 19.88
C GLY A 285 1.87 25.90 19.14
N VAL A 286 3.18 26.14 19.05
CA VAL A 286 4.14 25.20 18.45
C VAL A 286 4.22 23.91 19.28
N ALA A 287 4.36 23.98 20.61
CA ALA A 287 4.40 22.79 21.47
C ALA A 287 3.10 21.94 21.39
N SER A 288 1.95 22.58 21.18
CA SER A 288 0.67 21.89 20.92
C SER A 288 0.68 21.09 19.61
N LEU A 289 1.26 21.66 18.54
CA LEU A 289 1.42 20.96 17.25
C LEU A 289 2.40 19.78 17.33
N TYR A 290 3.33 19.79 18.28
CA TYR A 290 4.32 18.73 18.50
C TYR A 290 3.97 17.74 19.61
N SER A 291 2.86 17.92 20.33
CA SER A 291 2.39 16.90 21.27
C SER A 291 1.85 15.73 20.46
N PRO A 292 2.48 14.54 20.49
CA PRO A 292 1.93 13.38 19.82
C PRO A 292 0.53 13.18 20.41
N THR A 293 -0.50 13.37 19.59
CA THR A 293 -1.85 13.00 19.97
C THR A 293 -1.75 11.56 20.44
N ARG A 294 -2.06 11.37 21.72
CA ARG A 294 -2.09 10.07 22.39
C ARG A 294 -3.29 9.33 21.79
N ALA A 295 -3.18 8.94 20.53
CA ALA A 295 -4.10 8.02 19.89
C ALA A 295 -3.96 6.74 20.68
N GLU A 296 -4.95 6.50 21.53
CA GLU A 296 -5.14 5.26 22.27
C GLU A 296 -4.93 4.11 21.29
N LEU A 297 -3.80 3.41 21.45
CA LEU A 297 -3.62 2.12 20.81
C LEU A 297 -4.70 1.22 21.40
N PRO A 298 -5.66 0.70 20.60
CA PRO A 298 -6.61 -0.26 21.13
C PRO A 298 -5.85 -1.52 21.54
N GLY A 299 -5.94 -1.85 22.83
CA GLY A 299 -5.50 -3.12 23.39
C GLY A 299 -6.30 -4.31 22.88
#